data_AF-A0A7K2WHZ1-F1
#
_entry.id   AF-A0A7K2WHZ1-F1
#
_cell.length_a   1.000
_cell.length_b   1.000
_cell.length_c   1.000
_cell.angle_alpha   90.00
_cell.angle_beta   90.00
_cell.angle_gamma   90.00
#
_symmetry.space_group_name_H-M   'P 1'
#
loop_
_entity.id
_entity.type
_entity.pdbx_description
1 polymer ?
#
loop_
_entity_poly.entity_id
_entity_poly.type
_entity_poly.pdbx_seq_one_letter_code
_entity_poly.pdbx_strand_id
1 'polypeptide(L)'
;MGAGGVLAAAALLLPLVAAAPSATAERPGSGTLQTQFETAAARYDVPGSVLLGVAYLQSRWDTHSGAPSVTGGYGPMHLTDARTALADAPHHSDGTEDARGDSARPVKVAASAAG
;
A
#
# COMPACT_ATOMS: atom_id res chain seq x y z
N MET A 1 -30.82 -26.59 -29.15
CA MET A 1 -29.78 -26.36 -28.13
C MET A 1 -28.46 -26.86 -28.70
N GLY A 2 -27.41 -26.10 -29.04
CA GLY A 2 -27.11 -24.69 -28.86
C GLY A 2 -25.68 -24.45 -29.40
N ALA A 3 -25.47 -24.56 -30.71
CA ALA A 3 -24.17 -24.25 -31.33
C ALA A 3 -24.00 -22.75 -31.63
N GLY A 4 -25.08 -21.96 -31.59
CA GLY A 4 -25.07 -20.52 -31.83
C GLY A 4 -24.66 -19.65 -30.63
N GLY A 5 -24.66 -20.21 -29.41
CA GLY A 5 -24.36 -19.44 -28.19
C GLY A 5 -22.87 -19.11 -28.02
N VAL A 6 -21.98 -20.00 -28.46
CA VAL A 6 -20.52 -19.84 -28.29
C VAL A 6 -19.96 -18.77 -29.23
N LEU A 7 -20.50 -18.67 -30.45
CA LEU A 7 -20.11 -17.64 -31.43
C LEU A 7 -20.62 -16.25 -31.05
N ALA A 8 -21.84 -16.15 -30.49
CA ALA A 8 -22.40 -14.88 -30.02
C ALA A 8 -21.60 -14.30 -28.83
N ALA A 9 -21.15 -15.15 -27.90
CA ALA A 9 -20.31 -14.73 -26.78
C ALA A 9 -18.94 -14.19 -27.25
N ALA A 10 -18.29 -14.87 -28.22
CA ALA A 10 -17.02 -14.42 -28.77
C ALA A 10 -17.13 -13.06 -29.51
N ALA A 11 -18.24 -12.81 -30.21
CA ALA A 11 -18.48 -11.56 -30.93
C ALA A 11 -18.66 -10.34 -29.99
N LEU A 12 -19.16 -10.54 -28.77
CA LEU A 12 -19.31 -9.47 -27.77
C LEU A 12 -18.01 -9.20 -27.00
N LEU A 13 -17.14 -10.20 -26.86
CA LEU A 13 -15.86 -10.04 -26.15
C LEU A 13 -14.83 -9.22 -26.95
N LEU A 14 -14.87 -9.31 -28.29
CA LEU A 14 -13.95 -8.58 -29.17
C LEU A 14 -14.01 -7.04 -29.03
N PRO A 15 -15.19 -6.38 -29.13
CA PRO A 15 -15.28 -4.94 -28.94
C PRO A 15 -15.03 -4.51 -27.49
N LEU A 16 -15.33 -5.37 -26.51
CA LEU A 16 -15.07 -5.07 -25.09
C LEU A 16 -13.58 -5.03 -24.76
N VAL A 17 -12.77 -5.92 -25.38
CA VAL A 17 -11.31 -5.91 -25.24
C VAL A 17 -10.66 -4.77 -26.03
N ALA A 18 -11.18 -4.44 -27.21
CA ALA A 18 -10.62 -3.40 -28.07
C ALA A 18 -10.92 -1.96 -27.59
N ALA A 19 -12.00 -1.75 -26.84
CA ALA A 19 -12.41 -0.45 -26.33
C ALA A 19 -11.85 -0.12 -24.93
N ALA A 20 -11.08 -1.03 -24.32
CA ALA A 20 -10.42 -0.72 -23.06
C ALA A 20 -9.34 0.34 -23.32
N PRO A 21 -9.42 1.54 -22.72
CA PRO A 21 -8.33 2.50 -22.81
C PRO A 21 -7.08 1.83 -22.25
N SER A 22 -6.05 1.71 -23.10
CA SER A 22 -4.71 1.32 -22.67
C SER A 22 -4.19 2.42 -21.76
N ALA A 23 -4.51 2.34 -20.47
CA ALA A 23 -3.90 3.16 -19.44
C ALA A 23 -2.44 2.71 -19.30
N THR A 24 -1.59 3.16 -20.21
CA THR A 24 -0.14 3.17 -20.05
C THR A 24 0.22 4.27 -19.06
N ALA A 25 -0.31 4.18 -17.83
CA ALA A 25 0.49 4.62 -16.70
C ALA A 25 1.78 3.80 -16.76
N GLU A 26 2.93 4.45 -16.63
CA GLU A 26 4.25 3.82 -16.54
C GLU A 26 4.14 2.68 -15.52
N ARG A 27 3.83 1.47 -16.00
CA ARG A 27 3.68 0.31 -15.13
C ARG A 27 5.11 0.05 -14.70
N PRO A 28 5.45 0.19 -13.41
CA PRO A 28 6.76 -0.20 -12.93
C PRO A 28 7.01 -1.60 -13.48
N GLY A 29 8.14 -1.80 -14.16
CA GLY A 29 8.44 -3.07 -14.81
C GLY A 29 8.06 -4.20 -13.86
N SER A 30 7.33 -5.20 -14.36
CA SER A 30 6.54 -6.16 -13.57
C SER A 30 7.33 -7.02 -12.56
N GLY A 31 8.61 -6.73 -12.33
CA GLY A 31 9.46 -7.31 -11.30
C GLY A 31 10.07 -6.31 -10.29
N THR A 32 10.07 -4.99 -10.52
CA THR A 32 10.72 -4.04 -9.59
C THR A 32 10.08 -4.09 -8.20
N LEU A 33 8.76 -4.18 -8.14
CA LEU A 33 8.02 -4.28 -6.88
C LEU A 33 8.32 -5.59 -6.15
N GLN A 34 8.30 -6.71 -6.87
CA GLN A 34 8.60 -8.03 -6.33
C GLN A 34 10.02 -8.09 -5.77
N THR A 35 11.03 -7.60 -6.50
CA THR A 35 12.41 -7.53 -6.02
C THR A 35 12.57 -6.65 -4.78
N GLN A 36 11.84 -5.53 -4.70
CA GLN A 36 11.83 -4.69 -3.50
C GLN A 36 11.25 -5.44 -2.29
N PHE A 37 10.14 -6.18 -2.48
CA PHE A 37 9.56 -6.99 -1.42
C PHE A 37 10.42 -8.19 -1.04
N GLU A 38 11.10 -8.84 -1.98
CA GLU A 38 12.08 -9.91 -1.69
C GLU A 38 13.26 -9.37 -0.86
N THR A 39 13.76 -8.19 -1.23
CA THR A 39 14.84 -7.52 -0.47
C THR A 39 14.38 -7.19 0.96
N ALA A 40 13.16 -6.67 1.12
CA ALA A 40 12.60 -6.37 2.43
C ALA A 40 12.34 -7.65 3.25
N ALA A 41 11.79 -8.69 2.63
CA ALA A 41 11.53 -9.98 3.25
C ALA A 41 12.82 -10.60 3.82
N ALA A 42 13.90 -10.62 3.02
CA ALA A 42 15.19 -11.12 3.45
C ALA A 42 15.84 -10.26 4.55
N ARG A 43 15.64 -8.94 4.52
CA ARG A 43 16.22 -8.03 5.52
C ARG A 43 15.56 -8.13 6.90
N TYR A 44 14.25 -8.35 6.91
CA TYR A 44 13.44 -8.31 8.13
C TYR A 44 12.94 -9.70 8.56
N ASP A 45 13.42 -10.76 7.90
CA ASP A 45 13.06 -12.15 8.17
C ASP A 45 11.54 -12.40 8.15
N VAL A 46 10.82 -11.73 7.24
CA VAL A 46 9.37 -11.88 7.05
C VAL A 46 9.09 -12.66 5.76
N PRO A 47 8.17 -13.63 5.73
CA PRO A 47 7.81 -14.32 4.49
C PRO A 47 7.30 -13.33 3.42
N GLY A 48 7.86 -13.39 2.20
CA GLY A 48 7.50 -12.46 1.11
C GLY A 48 6.01 -12.47 0.76
N SER A 49 5.32 -13.60 0.92
CA SER A 49 3.87 -13.70 0.74
C SER A 49 3.07 -12.82 1.70
N VAL A 50 3.57 -12.59 2.92
CA VAL A 50 2.95 -11.69 3.90
C VAL A 50 3.04 -10.25 3.42
N LEU A 51 4.23 -9.81 2.99
CA LEU A 51 4.42 -8.46 2.45
C LEU A 51 3.55 -8.21 1.21
N LEU A 52 3.53 -9.17 0.28
CA LEU A 52 2.68 -9.10 -0.91
C LEU A 52 1.19 -9.08 -0.55
N GLY A 53 0.76 -9.91 0.40
CA GLY A 53 -0.64 -9.97 0.85
C GLY A 53 -1.10 -8.67 1.51
N VAL A 54 -0.28 -8.10 2.39
CA VAL A 54 -0.57 -6.80 3.04
C VAL A 54 -0.62 -5.68 2.01
N ALA A 55 0.35 -5.63 1.08
CA ALA A 55 0.37 -4.62 0.02
C ALA A 55 -0.87 -4.70 -0.88
N TYR A 56 -1.39 -5.91 -1.11
CA TYR A 56 -2.65 -6.08 -1.84
C TYR A 56 -3.85 -5.56 -1.04
N LEU A 57 -3.92 -5.87 0.26
CA LEU A 57 -5.01 -5.39 1.12
C LEU A 57 -5.04 -3.86 1.23
N GLN A 58 -3.87 -3.23 1.28
CA GLN A 58 -3.73 -1.78 1.45
C GLN A 58 -4.13 -1.00 0.20
N SER A 59 -3.61 -1.37 -0.97
CA SER A 59 -3.83 -0.58 -2.19
C SER A 59 -4.08 -1.40 -3.45
N ARG A 60 -4.17 -2.73 -3.33
CA ARG A 60 -4.15 -3.66 -4.47
C ARG A 60 -2.89 -3.55 -5.32
N TRP A 61 -1.76 -3.29 -4.65
CA TRP A 61 -0.45 -3.02 -5.26
C TRP A 61 -0.38 -1.74 -6.11
N ASP A 62 -1.34 -0.83 -5.97
CA ASP A 62 -1.24 0.48 -6.60
C ASP A 62 -0.06 1.27 -6.02
N THR A 63 0.83 1.73 -6.90
CA THR A 63 1.97 2.58 -6.56
C THR A 63 1.64 4.07 -6.66
N HIS A 64 0.44 4.41 -7.13
CA HIS A 64 -0.03 5.77 -7.41
C HIS A 64 0.97 6.59 -8.26
N SER A 65 1.72 5.92 -9.15
CA SER A 65 2.82 6.51 -9.93
C SER A 65 3.83 7.30 -9.09
N GLY A 66 4.00 6.94 -7.81
CA GLY A 66 4.86 7.65 -6.86
C GLY A 66 4.25 8.91 -6.24
N ALA A 67 3.06 9.33 -6.64
CA ALA A 67 2.36 10.44 -6.00
C ALA A 67 1.78 10.03 -4.63
N PRO A 68 1.65 10.98 -3.68
CA PRO A 68 1.00 10.71 -2.39
C PRO A 68 -0.51 10.59 -2.54
N SER A 69 -1.12 9.81 -1.66
CA SER A 69 -2.55 9.84 -1.39
C SER A 69 -2.98 11.14 -0.68
N VAL A 70 -4.29 11.37 -0.56
CA VAL A 70 -4.86 12.52 0.17
C VAL A 70 -4.53 12.54 1.66
N THR A 71 -4.09 11.40 2.22
CA THR A 71 -3.64 11.27 3.61
C THR A 71 -2.10 11.20 3.71
N GLY A 72 -1.38 11.51 2.63
CA GLY A 72 0.09 11.57 2.61
C GLY A 72 0.80 10.22 2.57
N GLY A 73 0.08 9.10 2.42
CA GLY A 73 0.67 7.78 2.22
C GLY A 73 1.14 7.54 0.78
N TYR A 74 2.21 6.79 0.61
CA TYR A 74 2.88 6.48 -0.66
C TYR A 74 2.91 4.98 -0.95
N GLY A 75 2.81 4.68 -2.25
CA GLY A 75 3.07 3.35 -2.78
C GLY A 75 2.11 2.28 -2.24
N PRO A 76 2.43 1.00 -2.49
CA PRO A 76 1.48 -0.08 -2.25
C PRO A 76 1.33 -0.50 -0.79
N MET A 77 2.15 0.06 0.09
CA MET A 77 2.07 -0.14 1.53
C MET A 77 1.44 1.07 2.25
N HIS A 78 1.04 2.11 1.50
CA HIS A 78 0.53 3.38 2.03
C HIS A 78 1.44 3.97 3.11
N LEU A 79 2.75 3.91 2.88
CA LEU A 79 3.74 4.38 3.87
C LEU A 79 3.80 5.90 3.85
N THR A 80 3.74 6.54 5.01
CA THR A 80 3.91 7.99 5.14
C THR A 80 5.41 8.33 5.21
N ASP A 81 5.80 9.48 4.67
CA ASP A 81 7.13 10.04 4.89
C ASP A 81 7.30 10.40 6.37
N ALA A 82 8.15 9.64 7.08
CA ALA A 82 8.31 9.80 8.53
C ALA A 82 8.87 11.16 8.92
N ARG A 83 9.74 11.77 8.10
CA ARG A 83 10.34 13.08 8.43
C ARG A 83 9.27 14.17 8.35
N THR A 84 8.47 14.15 7.30
CA THR A 84 7.36 15.08 7.08
C THR A 84 6.29 14.89 8.16
N ALA A 85 5.92 13.63 8.46
CA ALA A 85 4.95 13.32 9.49
C ALA A 85 5.39 13.75 10.91
N LEU A 86 6.69 13.64 11.22
CA LEU A 86 7.24 14.11 12.50
C LEU A 86 7.37 15.63 12.58
N ALA A 87 7.53 16.31 11.44
CA ALA A 87 7.57 17.78 11.39
C ALA A 87 6.18 18.39 11.56
N ASP A 88 5.14 17.77 10.99
CA ASP A 88 3.73 18.17 11.11
C ASP A 88 3.06 17.61 12.39
N ALA A 89 3.85 17.39 13.45
CA ALA A 89 3.49 16.62 14.64
C ALA A 89 2.03 16.89 15.11
N PRO A 90 1.12 15.89 15.04
CA PRO A 90 -0.27 16.08 15.41
C PRO A 90 -0.39 16.29 16.93
N HIS A 91 -1.47 16.94 17.39
CA HIS A 91 -1.72 17.30 18.80
C HIS A 91 -1.60 16.14 19.83
N HIS A 92 -1.59 14.88 19.39
CA HIS A 92 -1.34 13.71 20.25
C HIS A 92 0.15 13.38 20.47
N SER A 93 1.06 14.18 19.89
CA SER A 93 2.51 14.06 20.06
C SER A 93 3.05 14.86 21.26
N ASP A 94 2.22 15.75 21.84
CA ASP A 94 2.58 16.62 22.97
C ASP A 94 2.67 15.88 24.33
N GLY A 95 2.53 14.55 24.34
CA GLY A 95 3.03 13.67 25.41
C GLY A 95 2.19 13.57 26.68
N THR A 96 1.05 14.27 26.77
CA THR A 96 0.14 14.13 27.93
C THR A 96 -0.84 12.97 27.81
N GLU A 97 -1.01 12.40 26.62
CA GLU A 97 -1.96 11.32 26.32
C GLU A 97 -1.22 10.05 25.86
N ASP A 98 -1.68 8.87 26.29
CA ASP A 98 -1.17 7.60 25.77
C ASP A 98 -1.73 7.40 24.36
N ALA A 99 -0.85 7.46 23.35
CA ALA A 99 -1.19 7.28 21.93
C ALA A 99 -1.86 5.93 21.61
N ARG A 100 -1.85 4.96 22.53
CA ARG A 100 -2.55 3.67 22.35
C ARG A 100 -4.05 3.77 22.56
N GLY A 101 -4.53 4.83 23.24
CA GLY A 101 -5.96 5.08 23.46
C GLY A 101 -6.64 4.12 24.45
N ASP A 102 -5.87 3.35 25.23
CA ASP A 102 -6.38 2.49 26.30
C ASP A 102 -5.81 2.88 27.67
N SER A 103 -6.62 2.72 28.71
CA SER A 103 -6.22 2.93 30.12
C SER A 103 -5.76 1.64 30.82
N ALA A 104 -5.77 0.50 30.12
CA ALA A 104 -5.46 -0.81 30.70
C ALA A 104 -3.97 -0.99 30.99
N ARG A 105 -3.11 -0.17 30.37
CA ARG A 105 -1.65 -0.27 30.48
C ARG A 105 -1.08 1.02 31.09
N PRO A 106 -0.08 0.93 31.98
CA PRO A 106 0.55 2.12 32.55
C PRO A 106 1.22 2.95 31.45
N VAL A 107 1.11 4.28 31.57
CA VAL A 107 1.71 5.24 30.66
C VAL A 107 3.23 5.08 30.71
N LYS A 108 3.86 4.88 29.55
CA LYS A 108 5.31 4.79 29.47
C LYS A 108 5.90 6.20 29.54
N VAL A 109 6.34 6.61 30.72
CA VAL A 109 7.11 7.85 30.88
C VAL A 109 8.45 7.64 30.18
N ALA A 110 8.68 8.35 29.08
CA ALA A 110 9.99 8.38 28.45
C ALA A 110 10.97 9.02 29.44
N ALA A 111 11.97 8.25 29.91
CA ALA A 111 13.04 8.80 30.72
C ALA A 111 13.73 9.90 29.91
N SER A 112 13.71 11.13 30.43
CA SER A 112 14.41 12.27 29.85
C SER A 112 15.84 11.86 29.57
N ALA A 113 16.25 11.92 28.30
CA ALA A 113 17.65 11.89 27.92
C ALA A 113 18.26 13.18 28.47
N ALA A 114 18.84 13.08 29.67
CA ALA A 114 19.63 14.14 30.27
C ALA A 114 20.80 14.46 29.32
N GLY A 115 20.79 15.69 28.80
CA GLY A 115 21.95 16.41 28.28
C GLY A 115 22.18 17.62 29.16
#